data_AF-A0A432UE59-F1
#
_entry.id   AF-A0A432UE59-F1
#
_cell.length_a   1.000
_cell.length_b   1.000
_cell.length_c   1.000
_cell.angle_alpha   90.00
_cell.angle_beta   90.00
_cell.angle_gamma   90.00
#
_symmetry.space_group_name_H-M   'P 1'
#
loop_
_entity.id
_entity.type
_entity.pdbx_description
1 polymer ?
#
loop_
_entity_poly.entity_id
_entity_poly.type
_entity_poly.pdbx_seq_one_letter_code
_entity_poly.pdbx_strand_id
1 'polypeptide(L)' 'MATRRLSIRKIKEILRLKHGLGLSNRAIARSCNISHKTVKRYLERAREAGLGWPLPEGMDEEALEERLFPGT' A
#
# COMPACT_ATOMS: atom_id res chain seq x y z
N MET A 1 -8.84 -1.63 -18.18
CA MET A 1 -9.20 -0.39 -17.44
C MET A 1 -8.00 0.07 -16.63
N ALA A 2 -7.41 1.20 -16.98
CA ALA A 2 -6.29 1.79 -16.25
C ALA A 2 -6.76 2.15 -14.83
N THR A 3 -6.37 1.35 -13.83
CA THR A 3 -6.56 1.71 -12.44
C THR A 3 -5.72 2.95 -12.18
N ARG A 4 -6.34 4.10 -11.90
CA ARG A 4 -5.61 5.27 -11.39
C ARG A 4 -4.77 4.81 -10.20
N ARG A 5 -3.44 4.87 -10.33
CA ARG A 5 -2.51 4.54 -9.24
C ARG A 5 -2.78 5.48 -8.07
N LEU A 6 -2.88 4.91 -6.87
CA LEU A 6 -2.75 5.71 -5.65
C LEU A 6 -1.32 6.23 -5.58
N SER A 7 -1.15 7.43 -5.03
CA SER A 7 0.18 7.94 -4.71
C SER A 7 0.89 7.01 -3.73
N ILE A 8 2.21 6.95 -3.83
CA ILE A 8 3.04 6.10 -2.95
C ILE A 8 2.79 6.40 -1.47
N ARG A 9 2.66 7.68 -1.11
CA ARG A 9 2.27 8.12 0.24
C ARG A 9 1.03 7.41 0.76
N LYS A 10 0.02 7.24 -0.10
CA LYS A 10 -1.24 6.61 0.27
C LYS A 10 -1.11 5.10 0.41
N ILE A 11 -0.22 4.47 -0.35
CA ILE A 11 0.09 3.04 -0.21
C ILE A 11 0.87 2.78 1.08
N LYS A 12 1.86 3.64 1.40
CA LYS A 12 2.57 3.61 2.70
C LYS A 12 1.59 3.72 3.86
N GLU A 13 0.62 4.63 3.76
CA GLU A 13 -0.40 4.78 4.80
C GLU A 13 -1.28 3.54 4.94
N ILE A 14 -1.71 2.91 3.84
CA ILE A 14 -2.44 1.64 3.89
C ILE A 14 -1.64 0.55 4.62
N LEU A 15 -0.34 0.43 4.31
CA LEU A 15 0.55 -0.55 4.95
C LEU A 15 0.73 -0.24 6.44
N ARG A 16 0.95 1.04 6.79
CA ARG A 16 1.06 1.51 8.17
C ARG A 16 -0.20 1.20 8.97
N LEU A 17 -1.37 1.52 8.44
CA LEU A 17 -2.65 1.27 9.11
C LEU A 17 -2.92 -0.24 9.26
N LYS A 18 -2.55 -1.05 8.26
CA LYS A 18 -2.78 -2.50 8.29
C LYS A 18 -1.87 -3.22 9.29
N HIS A 19 -0.57 -2.95 9.23
CA HIS A 19 0.44 -3.70 9.97
C HIS A 19 0.88 -2.99 11.25
N GLY A 20 0.93 -1.66 11.25
CA GLY A 20 1.27 -0.87 12.43
C GLY A 20 0.11 -0.75 13.43
N LEU A 21 -1.13 -0.61 12.95
CA LEU A 21 -2.33 -0.48 13.81
C LEU A 21 -3.27 -1.69 13.77
N GLY A 22 -2.99 -2.72 12.95
CA GLY A 22 -3.82 -3.92 12.87
C GLY A 22 -5.23 -3.68 12.30
N LEU A 23 -5.46 -2.58 11.58
CA LEU A 23 -6.82 -2.22 11.15
C LEU A 23 -7.39 -3.16 10.08
N SER A 24 -8.72 -3.26 10.07
CA SER A 24 -9.44 -3.98 9.02
C SER A 24 -9.42 -3.21 7.70
N ASN A 25 -9.53 -3.91 6.56
CA ASN A 25 -9.51 -3.28 5.24
C ASN A 25 -10.64 -2.25 5.06
N ARG A 26 -11.76 -2.40 5.77
CA ARG A 26 -12.88 -1.45 5.79
C ARG A 26 -12.55 -0.18 6.58
N ALA A 27 -11.85 -0.30 7.71
CA ALA A 27 -11.39 0.85 8.48
C ALA A 27 -10.33 1.66 7.71
N ILE A 28 -9.38 0.97 7.09
CA ILE A 28 -8.36 1.60 6.22
C ILE A 28 -9.03 2.32 5.04
N ALA A 29 -10.01 1.67 4.39
CA ALA A 29 -10.77 2.26 3.29
C ALA A 29 -11.43 3.59 3.68
N ARG A 30 -12.05 3.64 4.87
CA ARG A 30 -12.63 4.87 5.43
C ARG A 30 -11.57 5.93 5.70
N SER A 31 -10.46 5.56 6.34
CA SER A 31 -9.37 6.49 6.67
C SER A 31 -8.71 7.09 5.43
N CYS A 32 -8.51 6.28 4.39
CA CYS A 32 -7.86 6.71 3.16
C CYS A 32 -8.86 7.20 2.09
N ASN A 33 -10.16 7.24 2.38
CA ASN A 33 -11.23 7.58 1.43
C ASN A 33 -11.10 6.83 0.08
N ILE A 34 -10.99 5.50 0.14
CA ILE A 34 -10.89 4.62 -1.04
C ILE A 34 -11.73 3.36 -0.81
N SER A 35 -12.01 2.62 -1.88
CA SER A 35 -12.73 1.34 -1.77
C SER A 35 -11.89 0.29 -1.02
N HIS A 36 -12.54 -0.50 -0.14
CA HIS A 36 -11.89 -1.64 0.53
C HIS A 36 -11.34 -2.68 -0.46
N LYS A 37 -11.93 -2.78 -1.66
CA LYS A 37 -11.41 -3.65 -2.74
C LYS A 37 -10.06 -3.14 -3.23
N THR A 38 -9.92 -1.82 -3.38
CA THR A 38 -8.65 -1.17 -3.73
C THR A 38 -7.62 -1.42 -2.64
N VAL A 39 -7.97 -1.23 -1.36
CA VAL A 39 -7.10 -1.55 -0.21
C VAL A 39 -6.62 -2.99 -0.28
N LYS A 40 -7.54 -3.96 -0.43
CA LYS A 40 -7.19 -5.38 -0.53
C LYS A 40 -6.19 -5.62 -1.67
N ARG A 41 -6.47 -5.09 -2.87
CA ARG A 41 -5.58 -5.26 -4.03
C ARG A 41 -4.18 -4.71 -3.78
N TYR A 42 -4.05 -3.55 -3.12
CA TYR A 42 -2.74 -2.99 -2.78
C TYR A 42 -2.01 -3.79 -1.71
N LEU A 43 -2.74 -4.32 -0.72
CA LEU A 43 -2.15 -5.20 0.30
C LEU A 43 -1.65 -6.52 -0.30
N GLU A 44 -2.43 -7.15 -1.18
CA GLU A 44 -2.00 -8.36 -1.88
C GLU A 44 -0.77 -8.07 -2.76
N ARG A 45 -0.77 -6.95 -3.49
CA ARG A 45 0.38 -6.55 -4.32
C ARG A 45 1.63 -6.26 -3.48
N ALA A 46 1.49 -5.61 -2.33
CA ALA A 46 2.60 -5.41 -1.41
C ALA A 46 3.11 -6.75 -0.87
N ARG A 47 2.21 -7.69 -0.54
CA ARG A 47 2.57 -9.05 -0.13
C ARG A 47 3.33 -9.80 -1.22
N GLU A 48 2.88 -9.72 -2.48
CA GLU A 48 3.56 -10.31 -3.64
C GLU A 48 4.95 -9.69 -3.85
N ALA A 49 5.10 -8.39 -3.62
CA ALA A 49 6.39 -7.69 -3.67
C ALA A 49 7.30 -7.98 -2.45
N GLY A 50 6.84 -8.80 -1.50
CA GLY A 50 7.54 -9.09 -0.24
C GLY A 50 7.70 -7.86 0.66
N LEU A 51 6.84 -6.86 0.50
CA LEU A 51 6.87 -5.62 1.27
C LEU A 51 6.14 -5.82 2.60
N GLY A 52 6.92 -5.74 3.68
CA GLY A 52 6.42 -5.68 5.05
C GLY A 52 6.30 -4.25 5.58
N TRP A 53 5.75 -4.15 6.78
CA TRP A 53 5.81 -2.93 7.59
C TRP A 53 6.33 -3.31 8.99
N PRO A 54 7.19 -2.52 9.63
CA PRO A 54 7.71 -1.22 9.18
C PRO A 54 8.62 -1.34 7.94
N LEU A 55 8.58 -0.32 7.08
CA LEU A 55 9.52 -0.24 5.96
C LEU A 55 10.93 0.02 6.53
N PRO A 56 12.00 -0.55 5.94
CA PRO A 56 13.37 -0.30 6.37
C PRO A 56 13.68 1.20 6.39
N GLU A 57 14.50 1.66 7.35
CA GLU A 57 15.04 3.02 7.32
C GLU A 57 15.81 3.23 6.00
N GLY A 58 15.48 4.30 5.27
CA GLY A 58 16.00 4.57 3.93
C GLY A 58 15.16 4.02 2.78
N MET A 59 13.99 3.40 3.04
CA MET A 59 13.07 3.02 1.96
C MET A 59 12.26 4.22 1.46
N ASP A 60 12.78 4.82 0.39
CA ASP A 60 12.19 5.96 -0.30
C ASP A 60 10.93 5.60 -1.09
N GLU A 61 10.20 6.64 -1.49
CA GLU A 61 8.95 6.47 -2.26
C GLU A 61 9.21 5.78 -3.60
N GLU A 62 10.35 6.07 -4.25
CA GLU A 62 10.75 5.46 -5.53
C GLU A 62 11.06 3.97 -5.41
N ALA A 63 11.83 3.56 -4.40
CA ALA A 63 12.13 2.15 -4.16
C ALA A 63 10.86 1.33 -3.85
N LEU A 64 9.89 1.94 -3.16
CA LEU A 64 8.60 1.31 -2.94
C LEU A 64 7.78 1.21 -4.23
N GLU A 65 7.83 2.25 -5.07
CA GLU A 65 7.17 2.25 -6.37
C GLU A 65 7.71 1.15 -7.27
N GLU A 66 9.02 1.03 -7.39
CA GLU A 66 9.69 0.03 -8.22
C GLU A 66 9.36 -1.40 -7.76
N ARG A 67 9.34 -1.65 -6.45
CA ARG A 67 8.93 -2.95 -5.87
C ARG A 67 7.46 -3.27 -6.14
N LEU A 68 6.57 -2.29 -5.98
CA LEU A 68 5.15 -2.47 -6.24
C LEU A 68 4.88 -2.56 -7.74
N PHE A 69 5.68 -1.92 -8.58
CA PHE A 69 5.43 -1.77 -10.00
C PHE A 69 6.71 -1.94 -10.83
N PRO A 70 7.28 -3.16 -10.87
CA PRO A 70 8.44 -3.42 -11.71
C PRO A 70 8.06 -3.27 -13.18
N GLY A 71 8.76 -2.40 -13.91
CA GLY A 71 8.58 -2.19 -15.35
C GLY A 71 7.57 -1.11 -15.76
N THR A 72 7.45 -0.02 -14.99
CA THR A 72 6.86 1.23 -15.48
C THR A 72 7.97 2.16 -15.95
#